data_AF-A0A831KT81-F1
#
_entry.id   AF-A0A831KT81-F1
#
_cell.length_a   1.000
_cell.length_b   1.000
_cell.length_c   1.000
_cell.angle_alpha   90.00
_cell.angle_beta   90.00
_cell.angle_gamma   90.00
#
_symmetry.space_group_name_H-M   'P 1'
#
loop_
_entity.id
_entity.type
_entity.pdbx_description
1 polymer ?
#
loop_
_entity_poly.entity_id
_entity_poly.type
_entity_poly.pdbx_seq_one_letter_code
_entity_poly.pdbx_strand_id
1 'polypeptide(L)' 'VLYLNFKKPSHADDSELTDDDLIIRYEGGSAVGITVLNASRRRAGHGRGV' A
#
# COMPACT_ATOMS: atom_id res chain seq x y z
N VAL A 1 -1.96 -11.42 -1.06
CA VAL A 1 -1.40 -10.15 -0.57
C VAL A 1 -0.11 -9.86 -1.33
N LEU A 2 0.20 -8.60 -1.63
CA LEU A 2 1.45 -8.16 -2.26
C LEU A 2 2.13 -7.11 -1.38
N TYR A 3 3.44 -7.22 -1.18
CA TYR A 3 4.24 -6.28 -0.39
C TYR A 3 5.24 -5.55 -1.28
N LEU A 4 5.27 -4.22 -1.19
CA LEU A 4 6.21 -3.35 -1.87
C LEU A 4 6.97 -2.53 -0.84
N ASN A 5 8.30 -2.63 -0.85
CA ASN A 5 9.19 -1.91 0.08
C ASN A 5 10.08 -0.96 -0.72
N PHE A 6 10.16 0.31 -0.32
CA PHE A 6 10.90 1.35 -1.07
C PHE A 6 12.33 1.61 -0.54
N LYS A 7 12.90 0.68 0.22
CA LYS A 7 12.97 0.78 1.68
C LYS A 7 13.67 -0.44 2.31
N LYS A 8 14.99 -0.47 2.53
CA LYS A 8 15.65 -1.50 3.36
C LYS A 8 16.61 -0.91 4.41
N PRO A 9 16.48 -1.27 5.71
CA PRO A 9 15.39 -2.04 6.31
C PRO A 9 14.06 -1.28 6.24
N SER A 10 12.94 -1.99 6.07
CA SER A 10 11.62 -1.37 5.88
C SER A 10 10.92 -1.04 7.20
N HIS A 11 11.63 -0.36 8.11
CA HIS A 11 11.02 0.12 9.34
C HIS A 11 9.99 1.20 9.03
N ALA A 12 8.89 1.17 9.77
CA ALA A 12 7.77 2.08 9.69
C ALA A 12 7.35 2.41 11.12
N ASP A 13 7.04 3.67 11.38
CA ASP A 13 6.52 4.16 12.67
C ASP A 13 4.99 4.26 12.67
N ASP A 14 4.37 4.33 11.49
CA ASP A 14 2.93 4.45 11.32
C ASP A 14 2.41 3.69 10.08
N SER A 15 1.10 3.46 10.02
CA SER A 15 0.42 2.87 8.88
C SER A 15 -1.03 3.30 8.76
N GLU A 16 -1.48 3.48 7.52
CA GLU A 16 -2.87 3.78 7.18
C GLU A 16 -3.48 2.62 6.39
N LEU A 17 -4.64 2.12 6.82
CA LEU A 17 -5.49 1.24 6.01
C LEU A 17 -6.52 2.11 5.29
N THR A 18 -6.53 2.03 3.96
CA THR A 18 -7.47 2.79 3.12
C THR A 18 -8.67 1.95 2.72
N ASP A 19 -9.73 2.62 2.25
CA ASP A 19 -10.93 1.97 1.68
C ASP A 19 -10.64 1.14 0.41
N ASP A 20 -9.47 1.34 -0.20
CA ASP A 20 -9.02 0.65 -1.41
C ASP A 20 -8.24 -0.64 -1.14
N ASP A 21 -8.38 -1.25 0.05
CA ASP A 21 -7.65 -2.47 0.43
C ASP A 21 -6.11 -2.28 0.37
N LEU A 22 -5.64 -1.05 0.62
CA LEU A 22 -4.22 -0.72 0.69
C LEU A 22 -3.81 -0.41 2.12
N ILE A 23 -2.66 -0.95 2.54
CA ILE A 23 -1.98 -0.50 3.76
C ILE A 23 -0.75 0.29 3.32
N ILE A 24 -0.74 1.58 3.59
CA ILE A 24 0.42 2.45 3.36
C ILE A 24 1.20 2.51 4.66
N ARG A 25 2.51 2.28 4.60
CA ARG A 25 3.39 2.37 5.77
C ARG A 25 4.25 3.60 5.68
N TYR A 26 4.39 4.31 6.79
CA TYR A 26 5.12 5.56 6.89
C TYR A 26 6.31 5.44 7.84
N GLU A 27 7.34 6.24 7.60
CA GLU A 27 8.38 6.54 8.57
C GLU A 27 8.66 8.04 8.50
N GLY A 28 8.57 8.75 9.63
CA GLY A 28 8.77 10.20 9.69
C GLY A 28 7.86 10.97 8.73
N GLY A 29 6.64 10.47 8.49
CA GLY A 29 5.67 11.05 7.56
C GLY A 29 5.91 10.74 6.07
N SER A 30 6.95 9.96 5.73
CA SER A 30 7.23 9.55 4.35
C SER A 30 6.78 8.11 4.09
N ALA A 31 6.15 7.84 2.94
CA ALA A 31 5.74 6.48 2.60
C ALA A 31 6.96 5.59 2.32
N VAL A 32 7.10 4.49 3.07
CA VAL A 32 8.24 3.55 3.01
C VAL A 32 7.86 2.16 2.50
N GLY A 33 6.56 1.88 2.37
CA GLY A 33 6.07 0.68 1.71
C GLY A 33 4.56 0.63 1.60
N ILE A 34 4.08 -0.32 0.79
CA ILE A 34 2.66 -0.54 0.53
C ILE A 34 2.39 -2.05 0.62
N THR A 35 1.30 -2.41 1.28
CA THR A 35 0.71 -3.75 1.21
C THR A 35 -0.60 -3.66 0.44
N VAL A 36 -0.74 -4.46 -0.60
CA VAL A 36 -1.98 -4.59 -1.36
C VAL A 36 -2.71 -5.84 -0.87
N LEU A 37 -3.80 -5.64 -0.15
CA LEU A 37 -4.70 -6.72 0.23
C LEU A 37 -5.45 -7.21 -1.01
N ASN A 38 -5.81 -8.49 -1.04
CA ASN A 38 -6.55 -9.10 -2.16
C ASN A 38 -5.90 -8.88 -3.54
N ALA A 39 -4.59 -8.65 -3.62
CA ALA A 39 -3.89 -8.30 -4.87
C ALA A 39 -4.19 -9.24 -6.05
N SER A 40 -4.33 -10.55 -5.80
CA SER A 40 -4.66 -11.54 -6.83
C SER A 40 -6.08 -11.45 -7.39
N ARG A 41 -6.99 -10.78 -6.68
CA ARG A 41 -8.38 -10.54 -7.07
C ARG A 41 -8.61 -9.12 -7.57
N ARG A 42 -7.63 -8.22 -7.40
CA ARG A 42 -7.69 -6.83 -7.85
C ARG A 42 -7.61 -6.82 -9.38
N ARG A 43 -8.70 -6.44 -10.04
CA ARG A 43 -8.71 -6.24 -11.51
C ARG A 43 -7.94 -4.96 -11.83
N ALA A 44 -7.13 -4.98 -12.88
CA ALA A 44 -6.50 -3.77 -13.42
C ALA A 44 -7.60 -2.88 -14.04
N GLY A 45 -8.27 -2.08 -13.23
CA GLY A 45 -9.42 -1.31 -13.67
C GLY A 45 -10.25 -0.73 -12.53
N HIS A 46 -9.70 0.26 -11.83
CA HIS A 46 -10.51 1.28 -11.19
C HIS A 46 -10.01 2.65 -11.64
N GLY A 47 -10.06 2.87 -12.96
CA GLY A 47 -10.16 4.20 -13.52
C GLY A 47 -11.63 4.57 -13.48
N ARG A 48 -11.98 5.57 -12.68
CA ARG A 48 -13.29 6.21 -12.62
C ARG A 48 -13.77 6.48 -14.05
N GLY A 49 -15.01 6.08 -14.36
CA GLY A 49 -15.60 6.30 -15.68
C GLY A 49 -15.52 7.76 -16.12
N VAL A 50 -15.17 7.94 -17.39
CA VAL A 50 -15.63 9.04 -18.25
C VAL A 50 -16.38 8.42 -19.40
#